data_AF-A0A7C9FZM3-F1
#
_entry.id   AF-A0A7C9FZM3-F1
#
_cell.length_a   1.000
_cell.length_b   1.000
_cell.length_c   1.000
_cell.angle_alpha   90.00
_cell.angle_beta   90.00
_cell.angle_gamma   90.00
#
_symmetry.space_group_name_H-M   'P 1'
#
loop_
_entity.id
_entity.type
_entity.pdbx_description
1 polymer ?
#
loop_
_entity_poly.entity_id
_entity_poly.type
_entity_poly.pdbx_seq_one_letter_code
_entity_poly.pdbx_strand_id
1 'polypeptide(L)'
;MKADRLISYPKSSILVAVRFMNHLIVTIWISILAGNFISCSSVSSDKPYRYNGAKIKGVSFVAPRDSLADTTYVPVKQINAEWVALMPYGFTEGGTPNFVYGKNNQWKWWGESPLGVAHCVQMAHAQGLKVMLKPHMWIGHGTFTGHYDLTNEEDWKTFEKGYGEYLLNFARIADTTHVELYCIGTEMQTFVKKRPQFWFQIIRDIKKIYKGQLTYAENWDVYQEVPFWQELDFIGIDAYFPLSEEQSPTCRN
;
A
#
# COMPACT_ATOMS: atom_id res chain seq x y z
N MET A 1 -14.25 72.16 0.63
CA MET A 1 -14.26 73.57 0.22
C MET A 1 -13.10 74.26 0.94
N LYS A 2 -12.13 74.79 0.16
CA LYS A 2 -10.87 75.51 0.53
C LYS A 2 -9.77 74.63 1.16
N ALA A 3 -8.65 74.27 0.52
CA ALA A 3 -7.65 74.95 -0.33
C ALA A 3 -6.50 75.62 0.46
N ASP A 4 -5.30 75.04 0.28
CA ASP A 4 -3.98 75.65 0.01
C ASP A 4 -3.53 76.93 0.72
N ARG A 5 -2.30 76.90 1.28
CA ARG A 5 -1.21 77.74 0.75
C ARG A 5 0.21 77.42 1.27
N LEU A 6 1.11 77.35 0.29
CA LEU A 6 2.58 77.39 0.34
C LEU A 6 3.11 78.81 0.60
N ILE A 7 4.25 78.95 1.29
CA ILE A 7 5.20 80.09 1.24
C ILE A 7 6.61 79.49 1.53
N SER A 8 7.50 79.24 0.56
CA SER A 8 8.42 80.11 -0.22
C SER A 8 9.84 80.24 0.37
N TYR A 9 10.82 79.94 -0.49
CA TYR A 9 12.29 79.87 -0.32
C TYR A 9 12.99 81.20 0.03
N PRO A 10 14.31 81.14 0.32
CA PRO A 10 15.23 81.76 -0.64
C PRO A 10 16.40 80.85 -1.08
N LYS A 11 16.76 81.04 -2.37
CA LYS A 11 17.92 80.51 -3.09
C LYS A 11 19.10 81.47 -2.99
N SER A 12 20.31 80.93 -2.87
CA SER A 12 21.62 81.38 -3.43
C SER A 12 22.71 80.62 -2.66
N SER A 13 23.70 79.92 -3.22
CA SER A 13 24.44 80.00 -4.49
C SER A 13 25.00 78.58 -4.77
N ILE A 14 24.64 77.87 -5.84
CA ILE A 14 25.30 77.85 -7.16
C ILE A 14 26.85 77.72 -7.11
N LEU A 15 27.30 76.60 -7.70
CA LEU A 15 28.63 76.33 -8.28
C LEU A 15 29.81 76.23 -7.31
N VAL A 16 30.11 75.02 -6.83
CA VAL A 16 31.35 74.25 -7.08
C VAL A 16 31.17 72.92 -6.35
N ALA A 17 30.68 71.88 -7.03
CA ALA A 17 30.79 70.47 -6.63
C ALA A 17 30.01 69.52 -7.56
N VAL A 18 29.25 70.02 -8.54
CA VAL A 18 28.72 69.19 -9.63
C VAL A 18 29.81 68.94 -10.66
N ARG A 19 30.78 68.09 -10.31
CA ARG A 19 31.55 67.36 -11.34
C ARG A 19 32.31 66.11 -10.90
N PHE A 20 32.27 65.70 -9.62
CA PHE A 20 33.06 64.54 -9.19
C PHE A 20 32.33 63.46 -8.38
N MET A 21 30.99 63.52 -8.28
CA MET A 21 30.25 62.59 -7.41
C MET A 21 29.01 61.96 -8.06
N ASN A 22 29.06 61.71 -9.38
CA ASN A 22 27.99 60.97 -10.09
C ASN A 22 28.48 59.73 -10.85
N HIS A 23 29.74 59.31 -10.67
CA HIS A 23 30.27 58.07 -11.26
C HIS A 23 30.74 57.02 -10.24
N LEU A 24 30.61 57.27 -8.93
CA LEU A 24 31.13 56.36 -7.90
C LEU A 24 30.07 55.64 -7.04
N ILE A 25 28.78 55.94 -7.20
CA ILE A 25 27.72 55.25 -6.42
C ILE A 25 26.81 54.39 -7.31
N VAL A 26 26.83 54.59 -8.64
CA VAL A 26 26.21 53.64 -9.59
C VAL A 26 27.03 52.35 -9.72
N THR A 27 28.30 52.37 -9.33
CA THR A 27 29.19 51.20 -9.31
C THR A 27 29.08 50.35 -8.04
N ILE A 28 28.48 50.84 -6.95
CA ILE A 28 28.26 50.04 -5.72
C ILE A 28 26.94 49.25 -5.78
N TRP A 29 26.04 49.56 -6.71
CA TRP A 29 24.84 48.76 -6.98
C TRP A 29 25.04 47.67 -8.05
N ILE A 30 26.18 47.64 -8.73
CA ILE A 30 26.53 46.56 -9.67
C ILE A 30 27.39 45.48 -9.00
N SER A 31 27.94 45.74 -7.80
CA SER A 31 28.72 44.74 -7.03
C SER A 31 27.86 43.86 -6.10
N ILE A 32 26.58 44.19 -5.88
CA ILE A 32 25.67 43.40 -5.02
C ILE A 32 24.83 42.40 -5.84
N LEU A 33 24.92 42.44 -7.18
CA LEU A 33 24.22 41.55 -8.11
C LEU A 33 25.09 40.44 -8.72
N ALA A 34 26.32 40.26 -8.23
CA ALA A 34 27.26 39.25 -8.74
C ALA A 34 27.82 38.29 -7.66
N GLY A 35 27.16 38.20 -6.49
CA GLY A 35 27.63 37.36 -5.37
C GLY A 35 26.67 36.25 -4.90
N ASN A 36 25.48 36.12 -5.49
CA ASN A 36 24.42 35.22 -4.99
C ASN A 36 23.93 34.19 -6.01
N PHE A 37 24.80 33.70 -6.88
CA PHE A 37 24.49 32.51 -7.67
C PHE A 37 25.77 31.68 -7.79
N ILE A 38 25.85 30.66 -6.94
CA ILE A 38 26.35 29.29 -7.14
C ILE A 38 26.65 28.78 -5.73
N SER A 39 25.59 28.59 -4.92
CA SER A 39 25.58 27.38 -4.10
C SER A 39 25.01 26.34 -5.04
N CYS A 40 25.92 25.66 -5.75
CA CYS A 40 25.58 24.37 -6.34
C CYS A 40 25.25 23.48 -5.15
N SER A 41 23.97 23.43 -4.77
CA SER A 41 23.46 22.25 -4.09
C SER A 41 23.79 21.13 -5.05
N SER A 42 24.88 20.41 -4.74
CA SER A 42 25.08 19.09 -5.27
C SER A 42 23.76 18.38 -4.97
N VAL A 43 22.94 18.21 -6.00
CA VAL A 43 21.87 17.23 -5.97
C VAL A 43 22.61 15.96 -5.60
N SER A 44 22.51 15.58 -4.32
CA SER A 44 22.92 14.26 -3.91
C SER A 44 22.20 13.36 -4.89
N SER A 45 22.95 12.73 -5.79
CA SER A 45 22.43 11.57 -6.48
C SER A 45 22.25 10.55 -5.38
N ASP A 46 21.16 10.66 -4.63
CA ASP A 46 20.80 9.70 -3.62
C ASP A 46 20.69 8.41 -4.41
N LYS A 47 21.71 7.56 -4.23
CA LYS A 47 21.72 6.24 -4.84
C LYS A 47 20.36 5.64 -4.49
N PRO A 48 19.64 5.06 -5.47
CA PRO A 48 18.32 4.53 -5.21
C PRO A 48 18.40 3.60 -4.01
N TYR A 49 17.43 3.73 -3.10
CA TYR A 49 17.40 2.95 -1.87
C TYR A 49 17.58 1.46 -2.20
N ARG A 50 18.55 0.82 -1.55
CA ARG A 50 18.79 -0.62 -1.68
C ARG A 50 18.42 -1.30 -0.37
N TYR A 51 17.38 -2.11 -0.43
CA TYR A 51 17.01 -2.97 0.68
C TYR A 51 18.05 -4.09 0.85
N ASN A 52 18.73 -4.08 1.99
CA ASN A 52 19.80 -5.03 2.34
C ASN A 52 19.34 -6.10 3.37
N GLY A 53 18.06 -6.10 3.75
CA GLY A 53 17.50 -7.08 4.68
C GLY A 53 17.12 -8.39 3.99
N ALA A 54 16.51 -9.29 4.78
CA ALA A 54 15.99 -10.55 4.28
C ALA A 54 14.86 -10.30 3.26
N LYS A 55 14.97 -10.93 2.09
CA LYS A 55 13.98 -10.83 1.00
C LYS A 55 13.01 -12.01 1.06
N ILE A 56 11.74 -11.75 0.78
CA ILE A 56 10.72 -12.79 0.59
C ILE A 56 10.69 -13.15 -0.90
N LYS A 57 11.11 -14.37 -1.24
CA LYS A 57 11.02 -14.93 -2.60
C LYS A 57 9.85 -15.91 -2.63
N GLY A 58 8.69 -15.47 -3.07
CA GLY A 58 7.47 -16.26 -3.01
C GLY A 58 6.71 -16.35 -4.32
N VAL A 59 5.83 -17.34 -4.40
CA VAL A 59 4.82 -17.49 -5.46
C VAL A 59 3.44 -17.71 -4.86
N SER A 60 2.41 -17.26 -5.56
CA SER A 60 1.03 -17.31 -5.07
C SER A 60 0.24 -18.44 -5.71
N PHE A 61 -0.55 -19.16 -4.90
CA PHE A 61 -1.41 -20.25 -5.34
C PHE A 61 -2.87 -20.00 -4.98
N VAL A 62 -3.72 -20.16 -5.98
CA VAL A 62 -5.16 -20.30 -5.75
C VAL A 62 -5.40 -21.65 -5.07
N ALA A 63 -6.39 -21.71 -4.19
CA ALA A 63 -6.78 -22.93 -3.52
C ALA A 63 -7.01 -24.10 -4.51
N PRO A 64 -6.46 -25.30 -4.25
CA PRO A 64 -6.69 -26.46 -5.10
C PRO A 64 -8.12 -27.02 -4.90
N ARG A 65 -8.68 -27.58 -5.97
CA ARG A 65 -9.97 -28.27 -5.92
C ARG A 65 -9.95 -29.51 -5.03
N ASP A 66 -8.86 -30.28 -5.12
CA ASP A 66 -8.67 -31.57 -4.46
C ASP A 66 -7.38 -31.56 -3.61
N SER A 67 -7.15 -32.61 -2.82
CA SER A 67 -5.93 -32.75 -2.03
C SER A 67 -4.67 -32.75 -2.90
N LEU A 68 -3.59 -32.18 -2.38
CA LEU A 68 -2.31 -32.09 -3.08
C LEU A 68 -1.58 -33.45 -3.12
N ALA A 69 -0.76 -33.63 -4.15
CA ALA A 69 0.21 -34.73 -4.21
C ALA A 69 1.53 -34.29 -3.55
N ASP A 70 2.33 -35.23 -3.06
CA ASP A 70 3.63 -34.91 -2.43
C ASP A 70 4.59 -34.15 -3.36
N THR A 71 4.39 -34.28 -4.67
CA THR A 71 5.18 -33.61 -5.71
C THR A 71 4.75 -32.18 -6.01
N THR A 72 3.63 -31.69 -5.46
CA THR A 72 3.03 -30.38 -5.80
C THR A 72 4.02 -29.22 -5.66
N TYR A 73 4.89 -29.23 -4.65
CA TYR A 73 5.83 -28.14 -4.39
C TYR A 73 7.21 -28.31 -5.04
N VAL A 74 7.46 -29.39 -5.78
CA VAL A 74 8.74 -29.59 -6.48
C VAL A 74 9.05 -28.43 -7.46
N PRO A 75 8.11 -27.97 -8.32
CA PRO A 75 8.37 -26.86 -9.22
C PRO A 75 8.66 -25.53 -8.50
N VAL A 76 8.10 -25.31 -7.30
CA VAL A 76 8.34 -24.09 -6.50
C VAL A 76 9.81 -23.98 -6.11
N LYS A 77 10.44 -25.09 -5.74
CA LYS A 77 11.87 -25.13 -5.42
C LYS A 77 12.75 -24.91 -6.64
N GLN A 78 12.33 -25.39 -7.81
CA GLN A 78 13.09 -25.25 -9.06
C GLN A 78 13.25 -23.79 -9.50
N ILE A 79 12.29 -22.93 -9.14
CA ILE A 79 12.37 -21.48 -9.38
C ILE A 79 13.04 -20.70 -8.23
N ASN A 80 13.66 -21.40 -7.28
CA ASN A 80 14.32 -20.83 -6.09
C ASN A 80 13.39 -19.99 -5.18
N ALA A 81 12.09 -20.28 -5.20
CA ALA A 81 11.15 -19.72 -4.25
C ALA A 81 11.29 -20.41 -2.88
N GLU A 82 11.17 -19.61 -1.83
CA GLU A 82 11.27 -20.01 -0.42
C GLU A 82 9.93 -19.87 0.30
N TRP A 83 8.97 -19.22 -0.35
CA TRP A 83 7.65 -18.92 0.20
C TRP A 83 6.54 -19.34 -0.76
N VAL A 84 5.39 -19.69 -0.19
CA VAL A 84 4.13 -19.85 -0.94
C VAL A 84 3.04 -19.00 -0.30
N ALA A 85 2.28 -18.30 -1.11
CA ALA A 85 1.04 -17.65 -0.67
C ALA A 85 -0.14 -18.57 -0.94
N LEU A 86 -0.90 -18.92 0.09
CA LEU A 86 -2.11 -19.72 -0.02
C LEU A 86 -3.31 -18.80 0.08
N MET A 87 -4.15 -18.79 -0.96
CA MET A 87 -5.28 -17.87 -1.07
C MET A 87 -6.61 -18.61 -1.03
N PRO A 88 -7.13 -18.94 0.17
CA PRO A 88 -8.51 -19.37 0.25
C PRO A 88 -9.42 -18.17 -0.09
N TYR A 89 -10.49 -18.36 -0.84
CA TYR A 89 -11.52 -17.39 -1.19
C TYR A 89 -12.78 -17.55 -0.32
N GLY A 90 -13.27 -16.42 0.18
CA GLY A 90 -14.67 -16.22 0.52
C GLY A 90 -15.39 -15.45 -0.59
N PHE A 91 -16.70 -15.58 -0.64
CA PHE A 91 -17.52 -15.15 -1.77
C PHE A 91 -18.63 -14.20 -1.33
N THR A 92 -18.91 -13.21 -2.16
CA THR A 92 -20.04 -12.29 -2.02
C THR A 92 -20.56 -11.88 -3.40
N GLU A 93 -21.77 -11.33 -3.45
CA GLU A 93 -22.31 -10.69 -4.66
C GLU A 93 -22.27 -9.17 -4.49
N GLY A 94 -21.97 -8.46 -5.58
CA GLY A 94 -21.88 -7.00 -5.57
C GLY A 94 -23.16 -6.35 -5.05
N GLY A 95 -23.03 -5.37 -4.15
CA GLY A 95 -24.17 -4.66 -3.57
C GLY A 95 -25.01 -5.47 -2.57
N THR A 96 -24.56 -6.66 -2.16
CA THR A 96 -25.24 -7.49 -1.16
C THR A 96 -24.37 -7.70 0.08
N PRO A 97 -24.95 -7.76 1.30
CA PRO A 97 -24.17 -7.96 2.52
C PRO A 97 -23.76 -9.42 2.77
N ASN A 98 -24.21 -10.35 1.94
CA ASN A 98 -24.03 -11.77 2.18
C ASN A 98 -22.60 -12.19 1.85
N PHE A 99 -21.86 -12.62 2.87
CA PHE A 99 -20.52 -13.19 2.72
C PHE A 99 -20.51 -14.65 3.16
N VAL A 100 -19.98 -15.52 2.30
CA VAL A 100 -20.00 -16.97 2.48
C VAL A 100 -18.63 -17.58 2.20
N TYR A 101 -18.22 -18.56 3.00
CA TYR A 101 -16.97 -19.29 2.82
C TYR A 101 -17.08 -20.69 3.45
N GLY A 102 -16.09 -21.54 3.22
CA GLY A 102 -16.09 -22.94 3.64
C GLY A 102 -15.95 -23.24 5.14
N LYS A 103 -16.79 -22.66 6.00
CA LYS A 103 -16.76 -22.81 7.47
C LYS A 103 -16.65 -24.28 7.96
N ASN A 104 -17.36 -25.20 7.30
CA ASN A 104 -17.50 -26.61 7.74
C ASN A 104 -17.14 -27.63 6.64
N ASN A 105 -16.14 -27.34 5.79
CA ASN A 105 -15.76 -28.19 4.64
C ASN A 105 -16.87 -28.45 3.60
N GLN A 106 -18.01 -27.74 3.66
CA GLN A 106 -19.11 -27.88 2.69
C GLN A 106 -18.96 -26.95 1.47
N TRP A 107 -17.73 -26.63 1.08
CA TRP A 107 -17.45 -25.66 0.02
C TRP A 107 -16.94 -26.30 -1.26
N LYS A 108 -16.99 -25.54 -2.35
CA LYS A 108 -16.78 -26.06 -3.72
C LYS A 108 -15.41 -26.71 -3.91
N TRP A 109 -14.35 -26.17 -3.33
CA TRP A 109 -12.97 -26.67 -3.47
C TRP A 109 -12.38 -27.01 -2.11
N TRP A 110 -11.67 -28.12 -2.03
CA TRP A 110 -11.07 -28.64 -0.80
C TRP A 110 -10.09 -27.64 -0.16
N GLY A 111 -9.22 -27.02 -0.97
CA GLY A 111 -8.23 -26.05 -0.52
C GLY A 111 -8.80 -24.74 0.01
N GLU A 112 -10.11 -24.51 -0.15
CA GLU A 112 -10.82 -23.35 0.40
C GLU A 112 -11.31 -23.59 1.83
N SER A 113 -11.33 -24.84 2.25
CA SER A 113 -11.76 -25.23 3.57
C SER A 113 -10.65 -25.04 4.60
N PRO A 114 -10.96 -24.78 5.88
CA PRO A 114 -9.97 -24.72 6.95
C PRO A 114 -9.08 -25.98 7.02
N LEU A 115 -9.66 -27.16 6.78
CA LEU A 115 -8.91 -28.42 6.75
C LEU A 115 -7.95 -28.47 5.56
N GLY A 116 -8.41 -28.07 4.37
CA GLY A 116 -7.59 -28.06 3.17
C GLY A 116 -6.44 -27.08 3.27
N VAL A 117 -6.69 -25.87 3.77
CA VAL A 117 -5.65 -24.88 4.05
C VAL A 117 -4.62 -25.42 5.04
N ALA A 118 -5.06 -25.98 6.16
CA ALA A 118 -4.15 -26.54 7.16
C ALA A 118 -3.25 -27.64 6.56
N HIS A 119 -3.80 -28.51 5.72
CA HIS A 119 -3.03 -29.54 5.05
C HIS A 119 -2.03 -28.97 4.02
N CYS A 120 -2.44 -27.97 3.23
CA CYS A 120 -1.54 -27.26 2.31
C CYS A 120 -0.36 -26.61 3.06
N VAL A 121 -0.61 -25.99 4.22
CA VAL A 121 0.43 -25.42 5.08
C VAL A 121 1.42 -26.50 5.52
N GLN A 122 0.93 -27.62 6.06
CA GLN A 122 1.77 -28.73 6.51
C GLN A 122 2.65 -29.28 5.38
N MET A 123 2.10 -29.42 4.17
CA MET A 123 2.85 -29.90 3.01
C MET A 123 3.92 -28.89 2.56
N ALA A 124 3.62 -27.59 2.59
CA ALA A 124 4.60 -26.55 2.30
C ALA A 124 5.76 -26.56 3.33
N HIS A 125 5.43 -26.63 4.62
CA HIS A 125 6.41 -26.69 5.70
C HIS A 125 7.26 -27.97 5.66
N ALA A 126 6.66 -29.13 5.31
CA ALA A 126 7.41 -30.38 5.12
C ALA A 126 8.45 -30.27 3.98
N GLN A 127 8.24 -29.34 3.06
CA GLN A 127 9.17 -29.01 1.99
C GLN A 127 10.14 -27.88 2.36
N GLY A 128 10.10 -27.36 3.59
CA GLY A 128 10.94 -26.26 4.06
C GLY A 128 10.56 -24.89 3.46
N LEU A 129 9.37 -24.77 2.89
CA LEU A 129 8.82 -23.50 2.40
C LEU A 129 8.13 -22.78 3.56
N LYS A 130 8.24 -21.46 3.58
CA LYS A 130 7.43 -20.60 4.46
C LYS A 130 6.10 -20.27 3.81
N VAL A 131 5.10 -19.94 4.60
CA VAL A 131 3.74 -19.69 4.12
C VAL A 131 3.30 -18.26 4.43
N MET A 132 2.72 -17.61 3.43
CA MET A 132 1.80 -16.52 3.63
C MET A 132 0.37 -17.05 3.47
N LEU A 133 -0.47 -16.96 4.50
CA LEU A 133 -1.90 -17.21 4.34
C LEU A 133 -2.59 -15.89 4.00
N LYS A 134 -3.23 -15.83 2.84
CA LYS A 134 -3.82 -14.61 2.27
C LYS A 134 -5.30 -14.84 1.93
N PRO A 135 -6.22 -14.85 2.92
CA PRO A 135 -7.65 -15.03 2.66
C PRO A 135 -8.18 -13.93 1.73
N HIS A 136 -8.70 -14.33 0.58
CA HIS A 136 -9.21 -13.45 -0.47
C HIS A 136 -10.72 -13.35 -0.45
N MET A 137 -11.24 -12.26 -1.01
CA MET A 137 -12.65 -12.13 -1.35
C MET A 137 -12.81 -12.22 -2.87
N TRP A 138 -13.81 -12.98 -3.31
CA TRP A 138 -14.29 -12.99 -4.68
C TRP A 138 -15.66 -12.35 -4.73
N ILE A 139 -15.82 -11.33 -5.57
CA ILE A 139 -17.14 -10.78 -5.90
C ILE A 139 -17.63 -11.47 -7.17
N GLY A 140 -18.89 -11.91 -7.17
CA GLY A 140 -19.55 -12.50 -8.33
C GLY A 140 -19.30 -11.73 -9.63
N HIS A 141 -19.27 -12.48 -10.73
CA HIS A 141 -19.00 -11.97 -12.08
C HIS A 141 -17.62 -11.33 -12.30
N GLY A 142 -16.64 -11.58 -11.41
CA GLY A 142 -15.27 -11.09 -11.57
C GLY A 142 -15.15 -9.59 -11.30
N THR A 143 -16.05 -9.05 -10.48
CA THR A 143 -16.03 -7.63 -10.11
C THR A 143 -14.80 -7.35 -9.24
N PHE A 144 -14.13 -6.24 -9.53
CA PHE A 144 -12.97 -5.80 -8.77
C PHE A 144 -13.33 -5.51 -7.30
N THR A 145 -12.54 -6.06 -6.37
CA THR A 145 -12.79 -5.98 -4.92
C THR A 145 -12.73 -4.57 -4.37
N GLY A 146 -11.93 -3.68 -4.98
CA GLY A 146 -11.81 -2.30 -4.56
C GLY A 146 -13.09 -1.49 -4.73
N HIS A 147 -14.02 -1.96 -5.57
CA HIS A 147 -15.33 -1.35 -5.80
C HIS A 147 -16.46 -1.95 -4.94
N TYR A 148 -16.16 -2.88 -4.03
CA TYR A 148 -17.19 -3.43 -3.15
C TYR A 148 -17.81 -2.34 -2.29
N ASP A 149 -19.13 -2.18 -2.39
CA ASP A 149 -19.85 -1.14 -1.70
C ASP A 149 -21.26 -1.60 -1.30
N LEU A 150 -21.75 -1.06 -0.19
CA LEU A 150 -23.09 -1.28 0.35
C LEU A 150 -23.74 0.06 0.69
N THR A 151 -25.06 0.12 0.54
CA THR A 151 -25.81 1.38 0.55
C THR A 151 -26.22 1.82 1.95
N ASN A 152 -26.29 0.90 2.92
CA ASN A 152 -26.78 1.19 4.27
C ASN A 152 -25.94 0.51 5.36
N GLU A 153 -26.07 1.03 6.58
CA GLU A 153 -25.29 0.61 7.74
C GLU A 153 -25.60 -0.82 8.19
N GLU A 154 -26.83 -1.29 8.03
CA GLU A 154 -27.24 -2.62 8.48
C GLU A 154 -26.64 -3.72 7.61
N ASP A 155 -26.58 -3.47 6.30
CA ASP A 155 -25.87 -4.31 5.34
C ASP A 155 -24.37 -4.33 5.63
N TRP A 156 -23.76 -3.17 5.89
CA TRP A 156 -22.34 -3.11 6.28
C TRP A 156 -22.06 -3.97 7.51
N LYS A 157 -22.86 -3.84 8.58
CA LYS A 157 -22.69 -4.65 9.80
C LYS A 157 -22.85 -6.14 9.53
N THR A 158 -23.79 -6.52 8.66
CA THR A 158 -24.02 -7.92 8.28
C THR A 158 -22.81 -8.48 7.54
N PHE A 159 -22.28 -7.75 6.56
CA PHE A 159 -21.08 -8.12 5.83
C PHE A 159 -19.85 -8.20 6.74
N GLU A 160 -19.60 -7.16 7.55
CA GLU A 160 -18.47 -7.06 8.48
C GLU A 160 -18.45 -8.24 9.46
N LYS A 161 -19.61 -8.68 9.93
CA LYS A 161 -19.71 -9.88 10.75
C LYS A 161 -19.25 -11.13 9.98
N GLY A 162 -19.76 -11.34 8.77
CA GLY A 162 -19.41 -12.51 7.95
C GLY A 162 -17.93 -12.54 7.55
N TYR A 163 -17.41 -11.41 7.09
CA TYR A 163 -16.02 -11.24 6.67
C TYR A 163 -15.06 -11.26 7.88
N GLY A 164 -15.44 -10.65 9.00
CA GLY A 164 -14.67 -10.71 10.25
C GLY A 164 -14.56 -12.15 10.79
N GLU A 165 -15.67 -12.90 10.81
CA GLU A 165 -15.65 -14.32 11.18
C GLU A 165 -14.73 -15.15 10.28
N TYR A 166 -14.71 -14.85 8.98
CA TYR A 166 -13.79 -15.45 8.01
C TYR A 166 -12.33 -15.20 8.35
N LEU A 167 -11.96 -13.94 8.54
CA LEU A 167 -10.59 -13.56 8.90
C LEU A 167 -10.16 -14.14 10.25
N LEU A 168 -11.05 -14.18 11.25
CA LEU A 168 -10.71 -14.76 12.54
C LEU A 168 -10.58 -16.29 12.49
N ASN A 169 -11.36 -16.97 11.67
CA ASN A 169 -11.23 -18.41 11.47
C ASN A 169 -9.90 -18.77 10.83
N PHE A 170 -9.50 -18.08 9.76
CA PHE A 170 -8.21 -18.34 9.13
C PHE A 170 -7.02 -17.82 9.96
N ALA A 171 -7.19 -16.81 10.81
CA ALA A 171 -6.17 -16.43 11.80
C ALA A 171 -5.92 -17.56 12.82
N ARG A 172 -6.96 -18.28 13.27
CA ARG A 172 -6.78 -19.46 14.13
C ARG A 172 -6.02 -20.56 13.42
N ILE A 173 -6.34 -20.82 12.15
CA ILE A 173 -5.60 -21.81 11.34
C ILE A 173 -4.15 -21.37 11.18
N ALA A 174 -3.90 -20.11 10.82
CA ALA A 174 -2.55 -19.56 10.70
C ALA A 174 -1.73 -19.76 11.99
N ASP A 175 -2.33 -19.50 13.15
CA ASP A 175 -1.68 -19.67 14.45
C ASP A 175 -1.39 -21.14 14.75
N THR A 176 -2.39 -22.02 14.66
CA THR A 176 -2.22 -23.45 15.01
C THR A 176 -1.31 -24.21 14.06
N THR A 177 -1.17 -23.72 12.82
CA THR A 177 -0.29 -24.29 11.80
C THR A 177 1.04 -23.55 11.65
N HIS A 178 1.30 -22.55 12.49
CA HIS A 178 2.55 -21.78 12.50
C HIS A 178 2.89 -21.09 11.17
N VAL A 179 1.87 -20.55 10.48
CA VAL A 179 2.06 -19.72 9.29
C VAL A 179 2.87 -18.48 9.65
N GLU A 180 3.83 -18.10 8.80
CA GLU A 180 4.81 -17.05 9.07
C GLU A 180 4.29 -15.63 8.80
N LEU A 181 3.37 -15.48 7.84
CA LEU A 181 2.78 -14.20 7.47
C LEU A 181 1.27 -14.37 7.18
N TYR A 182 0.44 -13.50 7.76
CA TYR A 182 -1.00 -13.47 7.52
C TYR A 182 -1.42 -12.15 6.87
N CYS A 183 -1.98 -12.23 5.66
CA CYS A 183 -2.45 -11.08 4.90
C CYS A 183 -3.95 -10.92 5.08
N ILE A 184 -4.37 -9.84 5.75
CA ILE A 184 -5.75 -9.68 6.25
C ILE A 184 -6.76 -9.24 5.19
N GLY A 185 -6.33 -8.96 3.97
CA GLY A 185 -7.16 -8.49 2.88
C GLY A 185 -6.33 -8.04 1.69
N THR A 186 -7.00 -7.88 0.55
CA THR A 186 -6.37 -7.56 -0.74
C THR A 186 -7.26 -6.63 -1.55
N GLU A 187 -6.74 -5.47 -1.93
CA GLU A 187 -7.36 -4.52 -2.86
C GLU A 187 -8.83 -4.19 -2.50
N MET A 188 -9.07 -3.57 -1.34
CA MET A 188 -10.43 -3.32 -0.81
C MET A 188 -10.70 -1.84 -0.56
N GLN A 189 -10.16 -0.98 -1.44
CA GLN A 189 -10.18 0.49 -1.34
C GLN A 189 -11.49 1.07 -0.79
N THR A 190 -12.64 0.79 -1.41
CA THR A 190 -13.93 1.37 -0.98
C THR A 190 -14.29 0.95 0.44
N PHE A 191 -14.06 -0.32 0.79
CA PHE A 191 -14.32 -0.83 2.13
C PHE A 191 -13.36 -0.24 3.16
N VAL A 192 -12.06 -0.15 2.86
CA VAL A 192 -11.06 0.52 3.71
C VAL A 192 -11.46 1.97 3.99
N LYS A 193 -11.82 2.71 2.94
CA LYS A 193 -12.19 4.13 3.01
C LYS A 193 -13.45 4.36 3.83
N LYS A 194 -14.50 3.55 3.60
CA LYS A 194 -15.81 3.74 4.25
C LYS A 194 -15.85 3.18 5.66
N ARG A 195 -15.08 2.12 5.95
CA ARG A 195 -15.18 1.34 7.20
C ARG A 195 -13.84 1.19 7.93
N PRO A 196 -13.06 2.27 8.16
CA PRO A 196 -11.74 2.16 8.77
C PRO A 196 -11.77 1.53 10.18
N GLN A 197 -12.85 1.77 10.94
CA GLN A 197 -13.00 1.21 12.29
C GLN A 197 -13.11 -0.31 12.32
N PHE A 198 -13.71 -0.92 11.29
CA PHE A 198 -13.71 -2.38 11.15
C PHE A 198 -12.27 -2.90 11.04
N TRP A 199 -11.44 -2.26 10.22
CA TRP A 199 -10.04 -2.67 10.01
C TRP A 199 -9.19 -2.55 11.27
N PHE A 200 -9.27 -1.42 11.98
CA PHE A 200 -8.57 -1.28 13.27
C PHE A 200 -9.01 -2.35 14.28
N GLN A 201 -10.30 -2.64 14.34
CA GLN A 201 -10.84 -3.63 15.28
C GLN A 201 -10.44 -5.06 14.89
N ILE A 202 -10.57 -5.45 13.62
CA ILE A 202 -10.23 -6.80 13.17
C ILE A 202 -8.74 -7.09 13.31
N ILE A 203 -7.85 -6.11 13.05
CA ILE A 203 -6.41 -6.26 13.29
C ILE A 203 -6.14 -6.56 14.77
N ARG A 204 -6.76 -5.80 15.67
CA ARG A 204 -6.64 -6.03 17.12
C ARG A 204 -7.12 -7.42 17.52
N ASP A 205 -8.24 -7.88 16.96
CA ASP A 205 -8.79 -9.19 17.27
C ASP A 205 -7.96 -10.34 16.69
N ILE A 206 -7.39 -10.17 15.50
CA ILE A 206 -6.43 -11.11 14.91
C ILE A 206 -5.18 -11.21 15.79
N LYS A 207 -4.59 -10.09 16.23
CA LYS A 207 -3.39 -10.10 17.10
C LYS A 207 -3.59 -10.80 18.45
N LYS A 208 -4.85 -10.88 18.94
CA LYS A 208 -5.17 -11.66 20.14
C LYS A 208 -5.00 -13.17 19.89
N ILE A 209 -5.31 -13.62 18.68
CA ILE A 209 -5.27 -15.02 18.25
C ILE A 209 -3.88 -15.36 17.70
N TYR A 210 -3.51 -14.75 16.58
CA TYR A 210 -2.33 -15.06 15.79
C TYR A 210 -1.11 -14.27 16.27
N LYS A 211 0.02 -14.97 16.47
CA LYS A 211 1.27 -14.37 16.97
C LYS A 211 2.35 -14.13 15.91
N GLY A 212 2.10 -14.50 14.66
CA GLY A 212 3.01 -14.19 13.56
C GLY A 212 2.80 -12.77 13.00
N GLN A 213 3.39 -12.52 11.84
CA GLN A 213 3.42 -11.18 11.24
C GLN A 213 2.15 -10.90 10.41
N LEU A 214 1.69 -9.66 10.43
CA LEU A 214 0.50 -9.20 9.71
C LEU A 214 0.85 -8.26 8.56
N THR A 215 0.08 -8.39 7.49
CA THR A 215 0.11 -7.46 6.35
C THR A 215 -1.28 -7.25 5.77
N TYR A 216 -1.41 -6.25 4.92
CA TYR A 216 -2.54 -5.96 4.05
C TYR A 216 -1.98 -5.59 2.68
N ALA A 217 -2.56 -6.09 1.60
CA ALA A 217 -2.12 -5.79 0.24
C ALA A 217 -3.08 -4.81 -0.44
N GLU A 218 -2.65 -3.59 -0.71
CA GLU A 218 -3.47 -2.60 -1.43
C GLU A 218 -2.97 -2.41 -2.86
N ASN A 219 -3.88 -1.97 -3.75
CA ASN A 219 -3.53 -1.69 -5.13
C ASN A 219 -2.49 -0.56 -5.22
N TRP A 220 -1.61 -0.65 -6.23
CA TRP A 220 -0.44 0.23 -6.41
C TRP A 220 -0.76 1.73 -6.56
N ASP A 221 -1.99 2.10 -6.89
CA ASP A 221 -2.43 3.48 -7.11
C ASP A 221 -3.10 4.12 -5.89
N VAL A 222 -3.51 3.34 -4.88
CA VAL A 222 -4.30 3.81 -3.73
C VAL A 222 -3.74 3.38 -2.36
N TYR A 223 -2.62 2.65 -2.32
CA TYR A 223 -1.96 2.19 -1.09
C TYR A 223 -1.66 3.30 -0.07
N GLN A 224 -1.52 4.55 -0.51
CA GLN A 224 -1.28 5.69 0.37
C GLN A 224 -2.49 6.07 1.22
N GLU A 225 -3.70 5.66 0.82
CA GLU A 225 -4.96 5.99 1.51
C GLU A 225 -5.27 5.06 2.70
N VAL A 226 -4.52 3.98 2.88
CA VAL A 226 -4.79 2.99 3.94
C VAL A 226 -4.42 3.56 5.32
N PRO A 227 -5.38 3.70 6.26
CA PRO A 227 -5.16 4.46 7.49
C PRO A 227 -4.48 3.64 8.61
N PHE A 228 -4.35 2.32 8.44
CA PHE A 228 -3.94 1.40 9.50
C PHE A 228 -2.56 0.76 9.26
N TRP A 229 -1.70 1.31 8.39
CA TRP A 229 -0.36 0.76 8.15
C TRP A 229 0.48 0.60 9.41
N GLN A 230 0.35 1.51 10.38
CA GLN A 230 1.08 1.46 11.65
C GLN A 230 0.65 0.29 12.55
N GLU A 231 -0.49 -0.33 12.25
CA GLU A 231 -0.99 -1.51 12.97
C GLU A 231 -0.48 -2.83 12.37
N LEU A 232 0.29 -2.80 11.28
CA LEU A 232 0.78 -3.97 10.56
C LEU A 232 2.31 -4.06 10.62
N ASP A 233 2.83 -5.27 10.44
CA ASP A 233 4.28 -5.52 10.41
C ASP A 233 4.87 -5.20 9.03
N PHE A 234 4.06 -5.32 7.97
CA PHE A 234 4.42 -4.97 6.61
C PHE A 234 3.36 -4.11 5.93
N ILE A 235 3.84 -3.25 5.04
CA ILE A 235 3.02 -2.60 4.02
C ILE A 235 3.05 -3.51 2.78
N GLY A 236 1.90 -4.06 2.40
CA GLY A 236 1.74 -4.83 1.18
C GLY A 236 1.18 -3.97 0.06
N ILE A 237 1.81 -4.06 -1.12
CA ILE A 237 1.36 -3.35 -2.33
C ILE A 237 1.32 -4.35 -3.47
N ASP A 238 0.17 -4.48 -4.13
CA ASP A 238 0.05 -5.23 -5.37
C ASP A 238 0.60 -4.37 -6.52
N ALA A 239 1.92 -4.48 -6.70
CA ALA A 239 2.79 -3.51 -7.36
C ALA A 239 2.79 -3.58 -8.90
N TYR A 240 1.62 -3.44 -9.52
CA TYR A 240 1.48 -3.34 -10.98
C TYR A 240 1.82 -1.93 -11.53
N PHE A 241 2.90 -1.32 -11.03
CA PHE A 241 3.37 -0.02 -11.49
C PHE A 241 3.74 -0.06 -12.98
N PRO A 242 3.34 0.95 -13.79
CA PRO A 242 3.71 1.00 -15.20
C PRO A 242 5.23 1.12 -15.36
N LEU A 243 5.79 0.39 -16.32
CA LEU A 243 7.22 0.50 -16.66
C LEU A 243 7.55 1.81 -17.39
N SER A 244 6.55 2.42 -18.02
CA SER A 244 6.65 3.69 -18.72
C SER A 244 5.29 4.39 -18.69
N GLU A 245 5.32 5.72 -18.61
CA GLU A 245 4.14 6.59 -18.78
C GLU A 245 3.77 6.77 -20.26
N GLU A 246 4.65 6.36 -21.18
CA GLU A 246 4.41 6.46 -22.62
C GLU A 246 3.48 5.35 -23.12
N GLN A 247 2.54 5.68 -24.00
CA GLN A 247 1.64 4.70 -24.64
C GLN A 247 2.38 3.71 -25.56
N SER A 248 3.52 4.11 -26.13
CA SER A 248 4.33 3.30 -27.05
C SER A 248 5.81 3.49 -26.73
N PRO A 249 6.29 2.94 -25.60
CA PRO A 249 7.66 3.10 -25.18
C PRO A 249 8.59 2.42 -26.18
N THR A 250 9.67 3.11 -26.54
CA THR A 250 10.72 2.51 -27.37
C THR A 250 11.71 1.76 -26.48
N CYS A 251 12.12 0.56 -26.89
CA CYS A 251 13.25 -0.12 -26.25
C CYS A 251 14.51 0.70 -26.57
N ARG A 252 15.23 1.18 -25.53
CA ARG A 252 16.62 1.60 -25.73
C ARG A 252 17.46 0.33 -25.88
N ASN A 253 18.02 0.14 -27.08
CA ASN A 253 19.10 -0.82 -27.33
C ASN A 253 20.39 -0.40 -26.60
#